data_AF-A0A5P8E8H5-F1
#
_entry.id   AF-A0A5P8E8H5-F1
#
_cell.length_a   1.000
_cell.length_b   1.000
_cell.length_c   1.000
_cell.angle_alpha   90.00
_cell.angle_beta   90.00
_cell.angle_gamma   90.00
#
_symmetry.space_group_name_H-M   'P 1'
#
loop_
_entity.id
_entity.type
_entity.pdbx_description
1 polymer ?
#
loop_
_entity_poly.entity_id
_entity_poly.type
_entity_poly.pdbx_seq_one_letter_code
_entity_poly.pdbx_strand_id
1 'polypeptide(L)'
;MQTVSAQKAFNFKAFWKGHAAEMIEIYRAEAMSDIVKDPTKYALIDIDQDGTPEIWLRNDNNEDGAIFTIGGDEITLVCAEDFKFHISVSDGAVMTSGGAGTGAFYSAITLIEDSKMGKRIEKMDEYNIETEEMDSGYSIDGDDVSEAEGKPYFDRFTAQDFSKIKWTKLPKTK
;
A
#
# COMPACT_ATOMS: atom_id res chain seq x y z
N MET A 1 -47.54 -4.80 -6.97
CA MET A 1 -46.44 -4.30 -6.13
C MET A 1 -45.16 -4.97 -6.63
N GLN A 2 -44.43 -4.33 -7.56
CA GLN A 2 -43.21 -4.89 -8.15
C GLN A 2 -42.01 -4.29 -7.41
N THR A 3 -41.32 -5.10 -6.64
CA THR A 3 -40.00 -4.79 -6.07
C THR A 3 -38.98 -4.79 -7.18
N VAL A 4 -38.51 -3.61 -7.58
CA VAL A 4 -37.36 -3.45 -8.46
C VAL A 4 -36.15 -3.19 -7.57
N SER A 5 -35.46 -4.24 -7.11
CA SER A 5 -34.12 -4.10 -6.51
C SER A 5 -33.10 -4.78 -7.42
N ALA A 6 -32.95 -4.24 -8.63
CA ALA A 6 -31.75 -4.44 -9.42
C ALA A 6 -30.83 -3.26 -9.12
N GLN A 7 -30.14 -3.31 -7.96
CA GLN A 7 -28.89 -2.58 -7.83
C GLN A 7 -28.00 -3.15 -8.93
N LYS A 8 -27.88 -2.45 -10.06
CA LYS A 8 -26.95 -2.83 -11.12
C LYS A 8 -25.60 -2.97 -10.45
N ALA A 9 -25.06 -4.19 -10.38
CA ALA A 9 -23.69 -4.41 -9.94
C ALA A 9 -22.83 -3.43 -10.73
N PHE A 10 -22.31 -2.42 -10.03
CA PHE A 10 -21.42 -1.45 -10.64
C PHE A 10 -20.23 -2.25 -11.14
N ASN A 11 -20.06 -2.30 -12.46
CA ASN A 11 -18.99 -3.09 -13.06
C ASN A 11 -17.70 -2.31 -12.90
N PHE A 12 -17.12 -2.40 -11.69
CA PHE A 12 -15.90 -1.69 -11.27
C PHE A 12 -14.78 -1.89 -12.29
N LYS A 13 -14.66 -3.12 -12.81
CA LYS A 13 -13.69 -3.47 -13.87
C LYS A 13 -13.90 -2.71 -15.18
N ALA A 14 -15.15 -2.47 -15.60
CA ALA A 14 -15.47 -1.69 -16.79
C ALA A 14 -15.27 -0.19 -16.58
N PHE A 15 -15.59 0.31 -15.37
CA PHE A 15 -15.33 1.69 -14.97
C PHE A 15 -13.83 2.01 -15.03
N TRP A 16 -12.98 1.18 -14.43
CA TRP A 16 -11.52 1.36 -14.46
C TRP A 16 -10.95 1.26 -15.86
N LYS A 17 -11.45 0.35 -16.71
CA LYS A 17 -10.94 0.23 -18.07
C LYS A 17 -11.18 1.49 -18.91
N GLY A 18 -12.20 2.29 -18.56
CA GLY A 18 -12.50 3.58 -19.21
C GLY A 18 -11.86 4.79 -18.54
N HIS A 19 -11.73 4.78 -17.22
CA HIS A 19 -11.34 5.97 -16.43
C HIS A 19 -9.98 5.86 -15.74
N ALA A 20 -9.29 4.72 -15.77
CA ALA A 20 -7.96 4.58 -15.14
C ALA A 20 -6.98 5.63 -15.66
N ALA A 21 -6.94 5.83 -16.97
CA ALA A 21 -6.09 6.83 -17.60
C ALA A 21 -6.46 8.25 -17.16
N GLU A 22 -7.75 8.57 -17.16
CA GLU A 22 -8.27 9.91 -16.81
C GLU A 22 -8.07 10.23 -15.33
N MET A 23 -8.30 9.25 -14.44
CA MET A 23 -7.97 9.35 -13.02
C MET A 23 -6.46 9.54 -12.86
N ILE A 24 -5.62 8.69 -13.46
CA ILE A 24 -4.16 8.82 -13.35
C ILE A 24 -3.65 10.18 -13.88
N GLU A 25 -4.29 10.75 -14.91
CA GLU A 25 -4.00 12.11 -15.39
C GLU A 25 -4.41 13.20 -14.38
N ILE A 26 -5.62 13.12 -13.82
CA ILE A 26 -6.09 14.02 -12.75
C ILE A 26 -5.15 13.94 -11.53
N TYR A 27 -4.64 12.75 -11.22
CA TYR A 27 -3.76 12.50 -10.07
C TYR A 27 -2.29 12.84 -10.31
N ARG A 28 -1.78 12.75 -11.54
CA ARG A 28 -0.43 13.24 -11.93
C ARG A 28 -0.30 14.76 -11.79
N ALA A 29 -1.41 15.49 -11.86
CA ALA A 29 -1.41 16.95 -11.91
C ALA A 29 -1.15 17.63 -10.54
N GLU A 30 -1.43 16.99 -9.40
CA GLU A 30 -1.48 17.72 -8.12
C GLU A 30 -0.72 17.10 -6.92
N ALA A 31 -0.34 15.82 -6.90
CA ALA A 31 0.28 15.23 -5.68
C ALA A 31 1.23 14.03 -5.85
N MET A 32 1.21 13.31 -6.98
CA MET A 32 1.85 11.99 -7.07
C MET A 32 3.29 11.96 -7.62
N SER A 33 3.72 13.00 -8.35
CA SER A 33 5.07 13.06 -8.94
C SER A 33 6.18 13.00 -7.89
N ASP A 34 5.87 13.45 -6.67
CA ASP A 34 6.81 13.46 -5.55
C ASP A 34 6.84 12.11 -4.80
N ILE A 35 5.81 11.27 -4.98
CA ILE A 35 5.66 9.99 -4.28
C ILE A 35 6.20 8.83 -5.11
N VAL A 36 5.86 8.77 -6.41
CA VAL A 36 6.38 7.76 -7.33
C VAL A 36 7.08 8.46 -8.47
N LYS A 37 8.38 8.22 -8.58
CA LYS A 37 9.18 8.77 -9.68
C LYS A 37 8.88 8.03 -10.98
N ASP A 38 8.38 8.77 -11.97
CA ASP A 38 8.11 8.29 -13.33
C ASP A 38 7.29 6.98 -13.38
N PRO A 39 6.05 6.93 -12.84
CA PRO A 39 5.25 5.72 -12.88
C PRO A 39 4.94 5.36 -14.34
N THR A 40 5.22 4.11 -14.71
CA THR A 40 5.05 3.60 -16.09
C THR A 40 4.04 2.46 -16.19
N LYS A 41 3.65 1.85 -15.07
CA LYS A 41 2.72 0.72 -15.03
C LYS A 41 1.91 0.71 -13.74
N TYR A 42 0.80 -0.01 -13.78
CA TYR A 42 -0.08 -0.22 -12.64
C TYR A 42 -0.59 -1.66 -12.56
N ALA A 43 -1.03 -2.06 -11.38
CA ALA A 43 -1.78 -3.28 -11.13
C ALA A 43 -3.00 -2.96 -10.28
N LEU A 44 -4.04 -3.80 -10.41
CA LEU A 44 -5.20 -3.82 -9.53
C LEU A 44 -5.06 -5.05 -8.64
N ILE A 45 -5.05 -4.86 -7.34
CA ILE A 45 -4.91 -5.90 -6.32
C ILE A 45 -6.04 -5.75 -5.33
N ASP A 46 -6.66 -6.83 -4.91
CA ASP A 46 -7.78 -6.84 -3.95
C ASP A 46 -7.20 -7.37 -2.64
N ILE A 47 -6.71 -6.45 -1.81
CA ILE A 47 -5.87 -6.79 -0.65
C ILE A 47 -6.71 -7.38 0.48
N ASP A 48 -7.88 -6.80 0.73
CA ASP A 48 -8.79 -7.21 1.81
C ASP A 48 -9.90 -8.17 1.36
N GLN A 49 -9.97 -8.48 0.06
CA GLN A 49 -10.92 -9.42 -0.54
C GLN A 49 -12.38 -8.93 -0.50
N ASP A 50 -12.60 -7.61 -0.47
CA ASP A 50 -13.95 -7.01 -0.48
C ASP A 50 -14.54 -6.90 -1.91
N GLY A 51 -13.73 -7.18 -2.94
CA GLY A 51 -14.11 -7.11 -4.36
C GLY A 51 -13.86 -5.75 -5.02
N THR A 52 -13.31 -4.79 -4.29
CA THR A 52 -12.92 -3.45 -4.72
C THR A 52 -11.39 -3.36 -4.67
N PRO A 53 -10.69 -3.34 -5.82
CA PRO A 53 -9.24 -3.42 -5.80
C PRO A 53 -8.56 -2.09 -5.47
N GLU A 54 -7.48 -2.16 -4.70
CA GLU A 54 -6.43 -1.15 -4.61
C GLU A 54 -5.63 -1.02 -5.91
N ILE A 55 -5.00 0.15 -6.07
CA ILE A 55 -4.09 0.43 -7.18
C ILE A 55 -2.66 0.38 -6.67
N TRP A 56 -1.84 -0.44 -7.33
CA TRP A 56 -0.39 -0.40 -7.17
C TRP A 56 0.24 0.24 -8.41
N LEU A 57 0.89 1.38 -8.26
CA LEU A 57 1.69 2.02 -9.30
C LEU A 57 3.17 1.68 -9.13
N ARG A 58 3.88 1.48 -10.25
CA ARG A 58 5.33 1.30 -10.27
C ARG A 58 5.96 1.89 -11.53
N ASN A 59 7.26 2.12 -11.46
CA ASN A 59 8.11 2.36 -12.63
C ASN A 59 8.61 1.05 -13.27
N ASP A 60 9.28 1.15 -14.42
CA ASP A 60 9.65 -0.03 -15.23
C ASP A 60 10.75 -0.87 -14.59
N ASN A 61 11.68 -0.25 -13.86
CA ASN A 61 12.76 -0.93 -13.11
C ASN A 61 12.30 -1.50 -11.75
N ASN A 62 11.05 -1.25 -11.33
CA ASN A 62 10.50 -1.68 -10.04
C ASN A 62 11.18 -1.05 -8.82
N GLU A 63 11.90 0.06 -8.97
CA GLU A 63 12.59 0.71 -7.85
C GLU A 63 11.67 1.66 -7.08
N ASP A 64 10.67 2.24 -7.74
CA ASP A 64 9.73 3.17 -7.12
C ASP A 64 8.29 2.70 -7.35
N GLY A 65 7.45 2.88 -6.34
CA GLY A 65 6.05 2.49 -6.40
C GLY A 65 5.24 2.95 -5.21
N ALA A 66 3.93 2.81 -5.32
CA ALA A 66 3.01 3.11 -4.23
C ALA A 66 1.69 2.38 -4.39
N ILE A 67 1.06 2.08 -3.26
CA ILE A 67 -0.28 1.48 -3.18
C ILE A 67 -1.27 2.52 -2.68
N PHE A 68 -2.44 2.55 -3.32
CA PHE A 68 -3.53 3.45 -3.00
C PHE A 68 -4.83 2.67 -2.82
N THR A 69 -5.59 3.04 -1.80
CA THR A 69 -6.98 2.63 -1.61
C THR A 69 -7.93 3.62 -2.27
N ILE A 70 -9.11 3.15 -2.67
CA ILE A 70 -10.15 3.97 -3.30
C ILE A 70 -11.48 3.70 -2.60
N GLY A 71 -11.79 4.52 -1.62
CA GLY A 71 -12.99 4.41 -0.80
C GLY A 71 -13.99 5.52 -1.14
N GLY A 72 -15.02 5.21 -1.92
CA GLY A 72 -16.00 6.21 -2.35
C GLY A 72 -15.38 7.24 -3.29
N ASP A 73 -15.34 8.51 -2.87
CA ASP A 73 -14.77 9.62 -3.63
C ASP A 73 -13.32 9.96 -3.19
N GLU A 74 -12.76 9.20 -2.25
CA GLU A 74 -11.44 9.45 -1.67
C GLU A 74 -10.41 8.42 -2.18
N ILE A 75 -9.22 8.92 -2.51
CA ILE A 75 -8.03 8.09 -2.77
C ILE A 75 -7.01 8.38 -1.69
N THR A 76 -6.53 7.31 -1.03
CA THR A 76 -5.60 7.42 0.09
C THR A 76 -4.33 6.64 -0.20
N LEU A 77 -3.17 7.27 0.02
CA LEU A 77 -1.87 6.60 -0.04
C LEU A 77 -1.75 5.63 1.15
N VAL A 78 -1.62 4.34 0.85
CA VAL A 78 -1.38 3.29 1.86
C VAL A 78 0.10 3.26 2.23
N CYS A 79 0.96 3.14 1.21
CA CYS A 79 2.40 3.06 1.37
C CYS A 79 3.12 3.39 0.05
N ALA A 80 4.39 3.75 0.18
CA ALA A 80 5.31 3.92 -0.93
C ALA A 80 6.52 2.99 -0.78
N GLU A 81 7.12 2.63 -1.91
CA GLU A 81 8.41 1.96 -2.02
C GLU A 81 9.37 2.85 -2.83
N ASP A 82 10.63 2.79 -2.45
CA ASP A 82 11.76 3.40 -3.14
C ASP A 82 12.98 2.45 -3.06
N PHE A 83 14.18 2.97 -3.37
CA PHE A 83 15.40 2.18 -3.28
C PHE A 83 15.78 1.72 -1.86
N LYS A 84 15.20 2.31 -0.81
CA LYS A 84 15.44 1.96 0.61
C LYS A 84 14.30 1.14 1.19
N PHE A 85 13.06 1.47 0.84
CA PHE A 85 11.85 0.91 1.39
C PHE A 85 11.16 0.01 0.38
N HIS A 86 10.86 -1.21 0.80
CA HIS A 86 10.21 -2.21 -0.05
C HIS A 86 8.81 -2.54 0.46
N ILE A 87 7.88 -2.67 -0.48
CA ILE A 87 6.52 -3.10 -0.19
C ILE A 87 6.41 -4.63 -0.23
N SER A 88 5.79 -5.20 0.79
CA SER A 88 5.26 -6.56 0.82
C SER A 88 3.77 -6.50 1.12
N VAL A 89 2.98 -7.39 0.54
CA VAL A 89 1.52 -7.40 0.71
C VAL A 89 1.09 -8.75 1.30
N SER A 90 0.08 -8.75 2.17
CA SER A 90 -0.56 -9.90 2.78
C SER A 90 -2.09 -9.75 2.68
N ASP A 91 -2.85 -10.79 3.01
CA ASP A 91 -4.31 -10.69 3.05
C ASP A 91 -4.72 -9.66 4.12
N GLY A 92 -5.39 -8.59 3.69
CA GLY A 92 -5.86 -7.48 4.53
C GLY A 92 -4.75 -6.55 5.03
N ALA A 93 -3.52 -6.63 4.52
CA ALA A 93 -2.44 -5.79 5.01
C ALA A 93 -1.33 -5.52 4.00
N VAL A 94 -0.65 -4.38 4.16
CA VAL A 94 0.55 -4.02 3.41
C VAL A 94 1.66 -3.65 4.38
N MET A 95 2.85 -4.19 4.18
CA MET A 95 4.05 -3.82 4.91
C MET A 95 4.98 -3.01 4.02
N THR A 96 5.51 -1.90 4.53
CA THR A 96 6.69 -1.24 3.98
C THR A 96 7.85 -1.40 4.96
N SER A 97 9.04 -1.70 4.47
CA SER A 97 10.21 -1.92 5.35
C SER A 97 11.52 -1.54 4.67
N GLY A 98 12.45 -0.96 5.42
CA GLY A 98 13.69 -0.44 4.85
C GLY A 98 14.65 0.17 5.88
N GLY A 99 15.83 0.56 5.41
CA GLY A 99 16.83 1.22 6.23
C GLY A 99 16.43 2.65 6.59
N ALA A 100 16.41 2.97 7.88
CA ALA A 100 16.04 4.28 8.43
C ALA A 100 17.27 5.12 8.86
N GLY A 101 18.48 4.65 8.59
CA GLY A 101 19.73 5.28 8.99
C GLY A 101 20.81 4.23 9.26
N THR A 102 21.99 4.67 9.68
CA THR A 102 23.05 3.75 10.09
C THR A 102 22.61 3.01 11.35
N GLY A 103 22.50 1.68 11.28
CA GLY A 103 22.09 0.86 12.42
C GLY A 103 20.60 0.91 12.75
N ALA A 104 19.76 1.51 11.90
CA ALA A 104 18.32 1.62 12.13
C ALA A 104 17.51 0.99 10.97
N PHE A 105 16.48 0.23 11.31
CA PHE A 105 15.57 -0.39 10.37
C PHE A 105 14.12 -0.06 10.75
N TYR A 106 13.35 0.44 9.80
CA TYR A 106 11.94 0.79 10.01
C TYR A 106 11.05 -0.18 9.23
N SER A 107 9.96 -0.60 9.85
CA SER A 107 8.89 -1.34 9.22
C SER A 107 7.54 -0.77 9.62
N ALA A 108 6.57 -0.74 8.71
CA ALA A 108 5.19 -0.40 9.03
C ALA A 108 4.22 -1.29 8.28
N ILE A 109 3.27 -1.86 9.03
CA ILE A 109 2.12 -2.60 8.53
C ILE A 109 0.92 -1.67 8.53
N THR A 110 0.27 -1.52 7.39
CA THR A 110 -1.02 -0.86 7.26
C THR A 110 -2.08 -1.92 7.00
N LEU A 111 -3.08 -2.01 7.88
CA LEU A 111 -4.23 -2.87 7.69
C LEU A 111 -5.21 -2.22 6.71
N ILE A 112 -5.79 -3.02 5.82
CA ILE A 112 -6.79 -2.59 4.84
C ILE A 112 -8.10 -3.30 5.18
N GLU A 113 -9.17 -2.54 5.29
CA GLU A 113 -10.53 -3.03 5.56
C GLU A 113 -11.54 -2.20 4.77
N ASP A 114 -12.43 -2.86 4.04
CA ASP A 114 -13.45 -2.26 3.16
C ASP A 114 -12.84 -1.21 2.19
N SER A 115 -11.71 -1.56 1.55
CA SER A 115 -10.95 -0.71 0.64
C SER A 115 -10.51 0.62 1.25
N LYS A 116 -10.23 0.62 2.56
CA LYS A 116 -9.76 1.80 3.30
C LYS A 116 -8.60 1.43 4.21
N MET A 117 -7.77 2.44 4.50
CA MET A 117 -6.77 2.30 5.55
C MET A 117 -7.47 2.16 6.90
N GLY A 118 -7.22 1.03 7.56
CA GLY A 118 -7.53 0.82 8.96
C GLY A 118 -6.38 1.35 9.83
N LYS A 119 -5.74 0.45 10.57
CA LYS A 119 -4.64 0.80 11.48
C LYS A 119 -3.28 0.79 10.79
N ARG A 120 -2.38 1.62 11.29
CA ARG A 120 -0.95 1.59 10.96
C ARG A 120 -0.16 1.17 12.20
N ILE A 121 0.57 0.06 12.08
CA ILE A 121 1.45 -0.48 13.11
C ILE A 121 2.88 -0.28 12.65
N GLU A 122 3.71 0.37 13.46
CA GLU A 122 5.08 0.71 13.10
C GLU A 122 6.06 0.04 14.07
N LYS A 123 7.25 -0.23 13.56
CA LYS A 123 8.38 -0.79 14.30
C LYS A 123 9.65 -0.06 13.90
N MET A 124 10.40 0.39 14.89
CA MET A 124 11.75 0.89 14.71
C MET A 124 12.71 -0.04 15.45
N ASP A 125 13.65 -0.63 14.71
CA ASP A 125 14.75 -1.43 15.25
C ASP A 125 16.03 -0.61 15.21
N GLU A 126 16.66 -0.37 16.36
CA GLU A 126 17.91 0.40 16.47
C GLU A 126 19.01 -0.44 17.11
N TYR A 127 20.18 -0.48 16.48
CA TYR A 127 21.37 -1.14 17.03
C TYR A 127 22.08 -0.20 18.00
N ASN A 128 22.16 -0.63 19.26
CA ASN A 128 22.88 0.10 20.29
C ASN A 128 24.36 -0.31 20.28
N ILE A 129 25.24 0.62 19.91
CA ILE A 129 26.68 0.37 19.78
C ILE A 129 27.34 0.09 21.14
N GLU A 130 26.82 0.66 22.23
CA GLU A 130 27.42 0.50 23.56
C GLU A 130 27.11 -0.87 24.17
N THR A 131 25.90 -1.38 23.96
CA THR A 131 25.45 -2.67 24.50
C THR A 131 25.60 -3.83 23.51
N GLU A 132 25.81 -3.54 22.22
CA GLU A 132 25.78 -4.51 21.11
C GLU A 132 24.42 -5.24 20.99
N GLU A 133 23.34 -4.61 21.44
CA GLU A 133 21.97 -5.16 21.41
C GLU A 133 21.07 -4.41 20.41
N MET A 134 19.98 -5.06 20.00
CA MET A 134 18.93 -4.45 19.18
C MET A 134 17.77 -4.02 20.07
N ASP A 135 17.45 -2.74 20.05
CA ASP A 135 16.28 -2.17 20.72
C ASP A 135 15.14 -2.03 19.72
N SER A 136 13.93 -2.48 20.08
CA SER A 136 12.73 -2.37 19.24
C SER A 136 11.67 -1.48 19.89
N GLY A 137 11.30 -0.39 19.21
CA GLY A 137 10.13 0.43 19.53
C GLY A 137 8.95 0.07 18.64
N TYR A 138 7.72 0.20 19.17
CA TYR A 138 6.48 -0.06 18.44
C TYR A 138 5.48 1.08 18.66
N SER A 139 4.72 1.42 17.62
CA SER A 139 3.58 2.34 17.70
C SER A 139 2.37 1.80 16.94
N ILE A 140 1.18 2.22 17.35
CA ILE A 140 -0.08 2.00 16.63
C ILE A 140 -0.76 3.35 16.44
N ASP A 141 -1.01 3.71 15.18
CA ASP A 141 -1.62 4.99 14.77
C ASP A 141 -0.91 6.23 15.37
N GLY A 142 0.40 6.10 15.59
CA GLY A 142 1.26 7.15 16.15
C GLY A 142 1.41 7.13 17.68
N ASP A 143 0.67 6.28 18.38
CA ASP A 143 0.80 6.11 19.84
C ASP A 143 1.78 4.97 20.16
N ASP A 144 2.73 5.22 21.06
CA ASP A 144 3.69 4.20 21.51
C ASP A 144 2.99 3.07 22.24
N VAL A 145 3.33 1.83 21.89
CA VAL A 145 2.79 0.61 22.52
C VAL A 145 3.90 -0.30 23.00
N SER A 146 3.55 -1.24 23.89
CA SER A 146 4.50 -2.24 24.36
C SER A 146 4.85 -3.26 23.26
N GLU A 147 6.03 -3.89 23.35
CA GLU A 147 6.40 -4.99 22.45
C GLU A 147 5.36 -6.12 22.44
N ALA A 148 4.80 -6.46 23.62
CA ALA A 148 3.77 -7.50 23.74
C ALA A 148 2.49 -7.19 22.94
N GLU A 149 2.25 -5.92 22.65
CA GLU A 149 1.11 -5.45 21.86
C GLU A 149 1.45 -5.32 20.37
N GLY A 150 2.60 -4.74 20.02
CA GLY A 150 2.99 -4.48 18.63
C GLY A 150 3.54 -5.70 17.89
N LYS A 151 4.41 -6.49 18.54
CA LYS A 151 5.12 -7.62 17.91
C LYS A 151 4.20 -8.67 17.27
N PRO A 152 3.04 -9.04 17.85
CA PRO A 152 2.15 -10.03 17.25
C PRO A 152 1.63 -9.67 15.84
N TYR A 153 1.57 -8.38 15.48
CA TYR A 153 1.17 -7.96 14.13
C TYR A 153 2.24 -8.35 13.09
N PHE A 154 3.51 -8.09 13.41
CA PHE A 154 4.64 -8.44 12.55
C PHE A 154 4.84 -9.96 12.46
N ASP A 155 4.69 -10.69 13.57
CA ASP A 155 4.84 -12.14 13.59
C ASP A 155 3.79 -12.87 12.73
N ARG A 156 2.61 -12.27 12.55
CA ARG A 156 1.52 -12.82 11.74
C ARG A 156 1.59 -12.41 10.27
N PHE A 157 2.35 -11.36 9.96
CA PHE A 157 2.45 -10.85 8.59
C PHE A 157 3.12 -11.90 7.70
N THR A 158 2.37 -12.41 6.72
CA THR A 158 2.87 -13.41 5.78
C THR A 158 2.80 -12.82 4.37
N ALA A 159 3.96 -12.44 3.83
CA ALA A 159 4.03 -11.87 2.49
C ALA A 159 3.52 -12.88 1.46
N GLN A 160 2.61 -12.42 0.59
CA GLN A 160 2.13 -13.21 -0.52
C GLN A 160 3.08 -13.13 -1.72
N ASP A 161 3.08 -14.20 -2.51
CA ASP A 161 3.79 -14.24 -3.79
C ASP A 161 2.99 -13.51 -4.88
N PHE A 162 3.42 -12.28 -5.13
CA PHE A 162 2.87 -11.42 -6.16
C PHE A 162 3.67 -11.45 -7.48
N SER A 163 4.53 -12.45 -7.69
CA SER A 163 5.21 -12.66 -8.98
C SER A 163 4.25 -12.85 -10.16
N LYS A 164 2.98 -13.18 -9.86
CA LYS A 164 1.89 -13.35 -10.83
C LYS A 164 1.04 -12.08 -11.04
N ILE A 165 1.35 -10.96 -10.39
CA ILE A 165 0.62 -9.70 -10.61
C ILE A 165 0.65 -9.37 -12.09
N LYS A 166 -0.55 -9.09 -12.62
CA LYS A 166 -0.70 -8.62 -13.99
C LYS A 166 -0.54 -7.11 -14.03
N TRP A 167 0.67 -6.68 -14.39
CA TRP A 167 0.98 -5.28 -14.65
C TRP A 167 0.42 -4.81 -16.00
N THR A 168 -0.11 -3.60 -16.01
CA THR A 168 -0.62 -2.91 -17.20
C THR A 168 0.18 -1.63 -17.40
N LYS A 169 0.69 -1.40 -18.62
CA LYS A 169 1.41 -0.16 -18.94
C LYS A 169 0.48 1.04 -18.88
N LEU A 170 0.96 2.12 -18.30
CA LEU A 170 0.29 3.41 -18.35
C LEU A 170 0.33 3.97 -19.78
N PRO A 171 -0.70 4.70 -20.21
CA PRO A 171 -0.68 5.42 -21.46
C PRO A 171 0.49 6.41 -21.48
N LYS A 172 1.13 6.59 -22.65
CA LYS A 172 2.09 7.70 -22.82
C LYS A 172 1.30 8.99 -22.88
N THR A 173 1.57 9.91 -21.97
CA THR A 173 1.18 11.31 -22.10
C THR A 173 1.90 11.90 -23.31
N LYS A 174 1.16 12.62 -24.16
CA LYS A 174 1.70 13.30 -25.33
C LYS A 174 2.26 14.66 -24.96
#